data_AF-A0A1Y2T6R9-F1
#
_entry.id   AF-A0A1Y2T6R9-F1
#
_cell.length_a   1.000
_cell.length_b   1.000
_cell.length_c   1.000
_cell.angle_alpha   90.00
_cell.angle_beta   90.00
_cell.angle_gamma   90.00
#
_symmetry.space_group_name_H-M   'P 1'
#
loop_
_entity.id
_entity.type
_entity.pdbx_description
1 polymer ?
#
loop_
_entity_poly.entity_id
_entity_poly.type
_entity_poly.pdbx_seq_one_letter_code
_entity_poly.pdbx_strand_id
1 'polypeptide(L)'
;MIQVILAGGLTGILFGFVLQRGRFCMTSGFRDLFLTRDATLFKAYVLALAIQSTGIFVLQAAGIIRLGADPFQWLAAAVGGLIFGISLILSGGCASGTYYRIGEGMVGSLIAAVFFGIGALASRGSGILAPLAQRIQAHTLTVNGATSLHEALGVSPWVLVAGLWVAAILFLVRARRAPAPAWQPPVDESRPWLWRAVFGRGWSWQVTGLAVGLVAVLAWLTSVSTGRMGGLGITGATAGLLRLVVASGDVSALDWSAFLVLGIPVGSFIAARAAGEFRLRAPGPARLLQHIAGGLGWASAPRWPGAATSATGWWPSPSSRSTAGPPPCSSSWARGWAPTCSWCCPPAGRRAGRWRPPAWRTATEGGGCVMVAELHLDVLGEACPYPLIMAKQKINEVAPGGRLIIDFDCTQATETLPRWATESGHAVEEFRKTGPAQWRIVIRKQGDGSERVTPDDYTCSVPGQR
;
A
#
# COMPACT_ATOMS: atom_id res chain seq x y z
N MET A 1 -7.57 11.97 30.55
CA MET A 1 -7.19 10.65 29.98
C MET A 1 -8.37 9.89 29.38
N ILE A 2 -9.48 9.68 30.09
CA ILE A 2 -10.65 8.92 29.57
C ILE A 2 -11.14 9.45 28.21
N GLN A 3 -11.30 10.77 28.07
CA GLN A 3 -11.69 11.39 26.79
C GLN A 3 -10.70 11.08 25.66
N VAL A 4 -9.39 11.04 25.93
CA VAL A 4 -8.35 10.74 24.94
C VAL A 4 -8.42 9.28 24.49
N ILE A 5 -8.64 8.38 25.45
CA ILE A 5 -8.80 6.94 25.20
C ILE A 5 -10.04 6.70 24.34
N LEU A 6 -11.18 7.29 24.72
CA LEU A 6 -12.43 7.11 23.99
C LEU A 6 -12.35 7.76 22.60
N ALA A 7 -11.90 9.01 22.50
CA ALA A 7 -11.82 9.72 21.22
C ALA A 7 -10.81 9.06 20.26
N GLY A 8 -9.61 8.72 20.75
CA GLY A 8 -8.57 8.08 19.94
C GLY A 8 -8.89 6.64 19.62
N GLY A 9 -9.25 5.85 20.64
CA GLY A 9 -9.56 4.44 20.52
C GLY A 9 -10.77 4.15 19.64
N LEU A 10 -11.90 4.84 19.83
CA LEU A 10 -13.09 4.65 19.00
C LEU A 10 -12.84 5.09 17.55
N THR A 11 -12.12 6.19 17.34
CA THR A 11 -11.73 6.62 15.99
C THR A 11 -10.80 5.59 15.34
N GLY A 12 -9.85 5.03 16.09
CA GLY A 12 -8.97 3.95 15.63
C GLY A 12 -9.74 2.68 15.26
N ILE A 13 -10.69 2.26 16.08
CA ILE A 13 -11.57 1.11 15.81
C ILE A 13 -12.39 1.35 14.54
N LEU A 14 -13.02 2.52 14.42
CA LEU A 14 -13.80 2.88 13.24
C LEU A 14 -12.91 2.91 11.99
N PHE A 15 -11.73 3.51 12.08
CA PHE A 15 -10.78 3.59 10.97
C PHE A 15 -10.28 2.20 10.56
N GLY A 16 -9.88 1.36 11.51
CA GLY A 16 -9.46 -0.02 11.25
C GLY A 16 -10.55 -0.87 10.61
N PHE A 17 -11.80 -0.70 11.03
CA PHE A 17 -12.97 -1.35 10.44
C PHE A 17 -13.14 -0.95 8.96
N VAL A 18 -13.14 0.36 8.67
CA VAL A 18 -13.27 0.90 7.31
C VAL A 18 -12.11 0.46 6.42
N LEU A 19 -10.87 0.45 6.94
CA LEU A 19 -9.68 0.01 6.19
C LEU A 19 -9.77 -1.47 5.81
N GLN A 20 -10.23 -2.33 6.72
CA GLN A 20 -10.36 -3.77 6.47
C GLN A 20 -11.47 -4.06 5.45
N ARG A 21 -12.67 -3.49 5.62
CA ARG A 21 -13.78 -3.70 4.68
C ARG A 21 -13.52 -3.09 3.31
N GLY A 22 -12.90 -1.92 3.28
CA GLY A 22 -12.53 -1.21 2.08
C GLY A 22 -11.23 -1.67 1.44
N ARG A 23 -10.51 -2.61 2.08
CA ARG A 23 -9.24 -3.16 1.57
C ARG A 23 -8.23 -2.05 1.23
N PHE A 24 -8.28 -0.96 1.98
CA PHE A 24 -7.68 0.31 1.62
C PHE A 24 -6.19 0.32 1.96
N CYS A 25 -5.35 0.02 0.96
CA CYS A 25 -3.90 0.09 1.06
C CYS A 25 -3.36 0.95 -0.08
N MET A 26 -2.76 2.08 0.28
CA MET A 26 -2.21 3.04 -0.68
C MET A 26 -1.14 2.42 -1.58
N THR A 27 -0.21 1.64 -1.01
CA THR A 27 0.82 0.91 -1.79
C THR A 27 0.20 -0.04 -2.80
N SER A 28 -0.89 -0.74 -2.41
CA SER A 28 -1.61 -1.63 -3.34
C SER A 28 -2.34 -0.83 -4.42
N GLY A 29 -2.93 0.32 -4.09
CA GLY A 29 -3.58 1.19 -5.09
C GLY A 29 -2.62 1.69 -6.17
N PHE A 30 -1.41 2.14 -5.80
CA PHE A 30 -0.40 2.54 -6.79
C PHE A 30 0.12 1.35 -7.60
N ARG A 31 0.40 0.24 -6.92
CA ARG A 31 0.84 -1.00 -7.57
C ARG A 31 -0.20 -1.47 -8.60
N ASP A 32 -1.47 -1.52 -8.23
CA ASP A 32 -2.52 -2.01 -9.11
C ASP A 32 -2.78 -1.04 -10.28
N LEU A 33 -2.64 0.27 -10.04
CA LEU A 33 -2.70 1.27 -11.09
C LEU A 33 -1.60 1.09 -12.15
N PHE A 34 -0.36 0.80 -11.71
CA PHE A 34 0.80 0.70 -12.62
C PHE A 34 0.99 -0.70 -13.22
N LEU A 35 0.93 -1.76 -12.40
CA LEU A 35 1.21 -3.13 -12.84
C LEU A 35 -0.01 -3.79 -13.48
N THR A 36 -1.17 -3.72 -12.82
CA THR A 36 -2.38 -4.42 -13.29
C THR A 36 -3.32 -3.52 -14.10
N ARG A 37 -2.98 -2.23 -14.24
CA ARG A 37 -3.81 -1.19 -14.88
C ARG A 37 -5.21 -1.09 -14.28
N ASP A 38 -5.37 -1.48 -13.02
CA ASP A 38 -6.61 -1.34 -12.26
C ASP A 38 -6.59 -0.09 -11.39
N ALA A 39 -7.42 0.89 -11.76
CA ALA A 39 -7.56 2.13 -11.02
C ALA A 39 -8.57 2.04 -9.86
N THR A 40 -9.20 0.90 -9.57
CA THR A 40 -10.32 0.81 -8.62
C THR A 40 -9.95 1.28 -7.22
N LEU A 41 -8.88 0.74 -6.62
CA LEU A 41 -8.41 1.20 -5.31
C LEU A 41 -7.87 2.64 -5.36
N PHE A 42 -7.25 3.03 -6.48
CA PHE A 42 -6.75 4.38 -6.65
C PHE A 42 -7.87 5.42 -6.77
N LYS A 43 -9.02 5.07 -7.35
CA LYS A 43 -10.24 5.90 -7.37
C LYS A 43 -10.76 6.16 -5.95
N ALA A 44 -10.78 5.13 -5.10
CA ALA A 44 -11.13 5.29 -3.67
C ALA A 44 -10.17 6.27 -2.98
N TYR A 45 -8.87 6.18 -3.28
CA TYR A 45 -7.85 7.07 -2.74
C TYR A 45 -8.05 8.53 -3.18
N VAL A 46 -8.25 8.78 -4.47
CA VAL A 46 -8.51 10.13 -5.02
C VAL A 46 -9.77 10.75 -4.41
N LEU A 47 -10.84 9.97 -4.28
CA LEU A 47 -12.08 10.43 -3.66
C LEU A 47 -11.88 10.76 -2.17
N ALA A 48 -11.22 9.88 -1.41
CA ALA A 48 -10.91 10.13 0.00
C ALA A 48 -10.08 11.41 0.17
N LEU A 49 -9.10 11.63 -0.70
CA LEU A 49 -8.24 12.81 -0.70
C LEU A 49 -9.01 14.10 -1.01
N ALA A 50 -9.94 14.08 -1.97
CA ALA A 50 -10.76 15.24 -2.29
C ALA A 50 -11.69 15.63 -1.12
N ILE A 51 -12.34 14.62 -0.51
CA ILE A 51 -13.20 14.81 0.67
C ILE A 51 -12.39 15.35 1.84
N GLN A 52 -11.24 14.74 2.12
CA GLN A 52 -10.38 15.14 3.22
C GLN A 52 -9.84 16.56 3.06
N SER A 53 -9.35 16.91 1.86
CA SER A 53 -8.83 18.26 1.58
C SER A 53 -9.92 19.32 1.80
N THR A 54 -11.13 19.04 1.31
CA THR A 54 -12.30 19.91 1.54
C THR A 54 -12.61 20.03 3.03
N GLY A 55 -12.69 18.91 3.75
CA GLY A 55 -13.00 18.91 5.18
C GLY A 55 -11.98 19.69 6.02
N ILE A 56 -10.68 19.57 5.72
CA ILE A 56 -9.63 20.32 6.43
C ILE A 56 -9.80 21.83 6.23
N PHE A 57 -9.98 22.30 4.99
CA PHE A 57 -10.16 23.74 4.73
C PHE A 57 -11.50 24.28 5.26
N VAL A 58 -12.57 23.47 5.29
CA VAL A 58 -13.82 23.81 5.99
C VAL A 58 -13.55 24.03 7.48
N LEU A 59 -12.85 23.10 8.13
CA LEU A 59 -12.53 23.20 9.56
C LEU A 59 -11.63 24.40 9.87
N GLN A 60 -10.71 24.73 8.96
CA GLN A 60 -9.85 25.90 9.08
C GLN A 60 -10.64 27.20 8.93
N ALA A 61 -11.53 27.27 7.93
CA ALA A 61 -12.41 28.42 7.72
C ALA A 61 -13.39 28.63 8.88
N ALA A 62 -13.81 27.56 9.54
CA ALA A 62 -14.62 27.61 10.76
C ALA A 62 -13.82 28.03 12.02
N GLY A 63 -12.51 28.23 11.93
CA GLY A 63 -11.65 28.60 13.06
C GLY A 63 -11.37 27.46 14.04
N ILE A 64 -11.76 26.21 13.71
CA ILE A 64 -11.61 25.04 14.58
C ILE A 64 -10.16 24.53 14.54
N ILE A 65 -9.51 24.59 13.38
CA ILE A 65 -8.12 24.14 13.21
C ILE A 65 -7.19 25.25 12.75
N ARG A 66 -5.93 25.15 13.16
CA ARG A 66 -4.83 25.97 12.66
C ARG A 66 -3.81 25.03 12.01
N LEU A 67 -3.49 25.29 10.75
CA LEU A 67 -2.47 24.53 10.03
C LEU A 67 -1.10 25.07 10.43
N GLY A 68 -0.16 24.16 10.73
CA GLY A 68 1.21 24.53 11.07
C GLY A 68 2.00 24.98 9.85
N ALA A 69 2.84 26.00 10.03
CA ALA A 69 3.74 26.54 9.03
C ALA A 69 5.14 25.91 9.20
N ASP A 70 5.30 24.63 8.81
CA ASP A 70 6.62 24.00 8.81
C ASP A 70 7.35 24.32 7.48
N PRO A 71 8.62 24.79 7.51
CA PRO A 71 9.37 25.12 6.30
C PRO A 71 9.62 23.89 5.43
N PHE A 72 9.63 24.07 4.11
CA PHE A 72 9.81 22.96 3.17
C PHE A 72 11.26 22.46 3.18
N GLN A 73 11.45 21.24 3.69
CA GLN A 73 12.75 20.58 3.78
C GLN A 73 12.99 19.70 2.55
N TRP A 74 13.36 20.31 1.42
CA TRP A 74 13.42 19.64 0.11
C TRP A 74 14.35 18.41 0.10
N LEU A 75 15.54 18.51 0.72
CA LEU A 75 16.52 17.43 0.73
C LEU A 75 16.00 16.24 1.55
N ALA A 76 15.37 16.55 2.68
CA ALA A 76 14.71 15.56 3.52
C ALA A 76 13.55 14.90 2.77
N ALA A 77 12.72 15.67 2.07
CA ALA A 77 11.63 15.15 1.26
C ALA A 77 12.11 14.25 0.12
N ALA A 78 13.21 14.60 -0.56
CA ALA A 78 13.69 13.90 -1.75
C ALA A 78 14.44 12.59 -1.44
N VAL A 79 15.53 12.67 -0.65
CA VAL A 79 16.22 11.47 -0.12
C VAL A 79 15.22 10.58 0.57
N GLY A 80 14.23 11.23 1.15
CA GLY A 80 13.32 10.56 1.96
C GLY A 80 12.19 9.80 1.32
N GLY A 81 11.41 10.47 0.48
CA GLY A 81 10.38 9.80 -0.30
C GLY A 81 10.92 8.54 -0.98
N LEU A 82 12.19 8.55 -1.38
CA LEU A 82 12.89 7.39 -1.92
C LEU A 82 13.05 6.24 -0.91
N ILE A 83 13.66 6.49 0.26
CA ILE A 83 13.86 5.47 1.31
C ILE A 83 12.52 4.92 1.79
N PHE A 84 11.54 5.81 2.02
CA PHE A 84 10.20 5.42 2.42
C PHE A 84 9.52 4.57 1.35
N GLY A 85 9.61 4.95 0.07
CA GLY A 85 9.07 4.21 -1.06
C GLY A 85 9.65 2.80 -1.19
N ILE A 86 10.97 2.65 -1.13
CA ILE A 86 11.65 1.34 -1.16
C ILE A 86 11.17 0.47 0.02
N SER A 87 11.04 1.09 1.20
CA SER A 87 10.63 0.40 2.41
C SER A 87 9.15 -0.03 2.38
N LEU A 88 8.26 0.68 1.69
CA LEU A 88 6.86 0.26 1.47
C LEU A 88 6.78 -1.06 0.68
N ILE A 89 7.70 -1.24 -0.27
CA ILE A 89 7.77 -2.46 -1.07
C ILE A 89 8.34 -3.61 -0.24
N LEU A 90 9.44 -3.37 0.48
CA LEU A 90 10.09 -4.41 1.30
C LEU A 90 9.21 -4.93 2.43
N SER A 91 8.49 -4.03 3.10
CA SER A 91 7.55 -4.38 4.16
C SER A 91 6.23 -5.00 3.67
N GLY A 92 5.96 -4.98 2.37
CA GLY A 92 4.73 -5.52 1.78
C GLY A 92 3.46 -4.74 2.15
N GLY A 93 3.56 -3.48 2.56
CA GLY A 93 2.43 -2.69 3.09
C GLY A 93 2.59 -1.17 2.99
N CYS A 94 1.65 -0.44 3.58
CA CYS A 94 1.79 0.96 3.97
C CYS A 94 1.51 1.08 5.47
N ALA A 95 1.75 2.24 6.09
CA ALA A 95 1.53 2.39 7.54
C ALA A 95 0.12 1.93 7.97
N SER A 96 -0.94 2.46 7.34
CA SER A 96 -2.32 2.02 7.61
C SER A 96 -2.54 0.54 7.25
N GLY A 97 -1.95 0.12 6.14
CA GLY A 97 -1.91 -1.26 5.66
C GLY A 97 -1.45 -2.25 6.72
N THR A 98 -0.27 -2.00 7.28
CA THR A 98 0.37 -2.84 8.29
C THR A 98 -0.50 -2.98 9.52
N TYR A 99 -1.05 -1.88 10.03
CA TYR A 99 -1.85 -1.92 11.25
C TYR A 99 -3.19 -2.63 11.09
N TYR A 100 -3.93 -2.40 10.01
CA TYR A 100 -5.20 -3.12 9.84
C TYR A 100 -4.96 -4.61 9.58
N ARG A 101 -3.89 -4.96 8.87
CA ARG A 101 -3.49 -6.35 8.56
C ARG A 101 -3.06 -7.16 9.77
N ILE A 102 -2.57 -6.50 10.83
CA ILE A 102 -2.35 -7.16 12.14
C ILE A 102 -3.67 -7.75 12.64
N GLY A 103 -4.78 -6.99 12.56
CA GLY A 103 -6.09 -7.49 12.97
C GLY A 103 -6.67 -8.56 12.03
N GLU A 104 -6.19 -8.69 10.79
CA GLU A 104 -6.53 -9.83 9.92
C GLU A 104 -5.79 -11.13 10.32
N GLY A 105 -4.75 -11.02 11.15
CA GLY A 105 -3.94 -12.14 11.63
C GLY A 105 -2.59 -12.31 10.91
N MET A 106 -2.09 -11.30 10.18
CA MET A 106 -0.82 -11.41 9.47
C MET A 106 0.39 -11.09 10.37
N VAL A 107 1.13 -12.14 10.77
CA VAL A 107 2.30 -12.06 11.66
C VAL A 107 3.42 -11.21 11.03
N GLY A 108 3.60 -11.29 9.71
CA GLY A 108 4.57 -10.44 9.01
C GLY A 108 4.30 -8.93 9.16
N SER A 109 3.02 -8.54 9.20
CA SER A 109 2.64 -7.13 9.43
C SER A 109 2.89 -6.70 10.88
N LEU A 110 2.71 -7.60 11.86
CA LEU A 110 3.04 -7.32 13.25
C LEU A 110 4.54 -7.04 13.41
N ILE A 111 5.38 -7.88 12.81
CA ILE A 111 6.84 -7.72 12.85
C ILE A 111 7.26 -6.43 12.16
N ALA A 112 6.70 -6.15 10.97
CA ALA A 112 6.94 -4.88 10.28
C ALA A 112 6.57 -3.66 11.14
N ALA A 113 5.45 -3.70 11.89
CA ALA A 113 5.04 -2.61 12.78
C ALA A 113 5.97 -2.41 13.97
N VAL A 114 6.49 -3.49 14.57
CA VAL A 114 7.45 -3.41 15.67
C VAL A 114 8.75 -2.77 15.20
N PHE A 115 9.33 -3.26 14.10
CA PHE A 115 10.56 -2.72 13.54
C PHE A 115 10.38 -1.29 12.98
N PHE A 116 9.19 -0.97 12.50
CA PHE A 116 8.78 0.40 12.19
C PHE A 116 8.85 1.32 13.40
N GLY A 117 8.35 0.89 14.56
CA GLY A 117 8.50 1.64 15.80
C GLY A 117 9.96 1.83 16.21
N ILE A 118 10.79 0.78 16.06
CA ILE A 118 12.22 0.82 16.41
C ILE A 118 12.93 1.83 15.52
N GLY A 119 12.70 1.78 14.21
CA GLY A 119 13.24 2.78 13.28
C GLY A 119 12.76 4.19 13.60
N ALA A 120 11.48 4.35 13.98
CA ALA A 120 10.89 5.67 14.26
C ALA A 120 11.46 6.27 15.54
N LEU A 121 11.79 5.43 16.51
CA LEU A 121 12.49 5.83 17.71
C LEU A 121 13.95 6.19 17.41
N ALA A 122 14.65 5.39 16.60
CA ALA A 122 16.03 5.63 16.22
C ALA A 122 16.24 6.97 15.48
N SER A 123 15.25 7.43 14.71
CA SER A 123 15.34 8.67 13.93
C SER A 123 14.80 9.92 14.62
N ARG A 124 14.21 9.79 15.81
CA ARG A 124 13.54 10.90 16.51
C ARG A 124 14.14 11.12 17.90
N GLY A 125 14.16 12.37 18.35
CA GLY A 125 14.64 12.75 19.69
C GLY A 125 16.11 12.40 19.89
N SER A 126 16.42 11.56 20.88
CA SER A 126 17.77 11.11 21.24
C SER A 126 18.25 9.85 20.49
N GLY A 127 17.53 9.40 19.46
CA GLY A 127 17.90 8.20 18.71
C GLY A 127 19.22 8.35 17.93
N ILE A 128 19.87 7.21 17.62
CA ILE A 128 21.19 7.18 16.96
C ILE A 128 21.22 7.83 15.56
N LEU A 129 20.08 7.83 14.85
CA LEU A 129 19.92 8.44 13.53
C LEU A 129 19.42 9.89 13.61
N ALA A 130 19.02 10.37 14.80
CA ALA A 130 18.55 11.74 14.99
C ALA A 130 19.53 12.84 14.54
N PRO A 131 20.86 12.77 14.79
CA PRO A 131 21.77 13.82 14.34
C PRO A 131 21.90 13.87 12.81
N LEU A 132 21.85 12.70 12.15
CA LEU A 132 21.81 12.63 10.69
C LEU A 132 20.50 13.21 10.16
N ALA A 133 19.38 12.86 10.80
CA ALA A 133 18.06 13.38 10.46
C ALA A 133 18.03 14.91 10.54
N GLN A 134 18.54 15.49 11.61
CA GLN A 134 18.60 16.95 11.80
C GLN A 134 19.49 17.63 10.75
N ARG A 135 20.65 17.06 10.40
CA ARG A 135 21.53 17.61 9.35
C ARG A 135 20.85 17.67 7.98
N ILE A 136 20.10 16.63 7.63
CA ILE A 136 19.35 16.58 6.39
C ILE A 136 18.20 17.61 6.42
N GLN A 137 17.51 17.72 7.55
CA GLN A 137 16.38 18.64 7.76
C GLN A 137 16.78 20.12 7.84
N ALA A 138 18.02 20.44 8.18
CA ALA A 138 18.51 21.82 8.21
C ALA A 138 18.42 22.53 6.85
N HIS A 139 18.41 21.75 5.75
CA HIS A 139 18.28 22.26 4.39
C HIS A 139 16.82 22.61 4.08
N THR A 140 16.43 23.81 4.48
CA THR A 140 15.10 24.37 4.23
C THR A 140 15.12 25.32 3.04
N LEU A 141 14.06 25.30 2.25
CA LEU A 141 13.78 26.30 1.22
C LEU A 141 12.43 26.94 1.55
N THR A 142 12.43 28.23 1.82
CA THR A 142 11.22 29.04 1.94
C THR A 142 11.01 29.77 0.63
N VAL A 143 9.95 29.42 -0.10
CA VAL A 143 9.57 30.16 -1.31
C VAL A 143 8.71 31.33 -0.86
N ASN A 144 9.20 32.56 -1.03
CA ASN A 144 8.50 33.80 -0.67
C ASN A 144 8.07 33.89 0.82
N GLY A 145 8.80 33.25 1.73
CA GLY A 145 8.44 33.21 3.16
C GLY A 145 7.19 32.39 3.49
N ALA A 146 6.56 31.76 2.49
CA ALA A 146 5.36 30.96 2.65
C ALA A 146 5.69 29.47 2.82
N THR A 147 4.95 28.80 3.70
CA THR A 147 5.08 27.36 4.00
C THR A 147 4.02 26.51 3.33
N SER A 148 2.97 27.14 2.78
CA SER A 148 1.86 26.47 2.14
C SER A 148 1.70 26.91 0.68
N LEU A 149 1.12 26.04 -0.15
CA LEU A 149 0.91 26.32 -1.58
C LEU A 149 0.10 27.60 -1.81
N HIS A 150 -0.99 27.74 -1.08
CA HIS A 150 -1.97 28.81 -1.29
C HIS A 150 -1.39 30.17 -0.91
N GLU A 151 -0.60 30.23 0.17
CA GLU A 151 0.16 31.42 0.56
C GLU A 151 1.27 31.73 -0.45
N ALA A 152 2.00 30.72 -0.93
CA ALA A 152 3.08 30.92 -1.91
C ALA A 152 2.57 31.43 -3.27
N LEU A 153 1.35 31.03 -3.66
CA LEU A 153 0.69 31.50 -4.88
C LEU A 153 -0.13 32.78 -4.68
N GLY A 154 -0.41 33.19 -3.44
CA GLY A 154 -1.32 34.29 -3.13
C GLY A 154 -2.78 34.01 -3.54
N VAL A 155 -3.17 32.74 -3.67
CA VAL A 155 -4.50 32.32 -4.14
C VAL A 155 -5.30 31.73 -2.99
N SER A 156 -6.60 31.99 -2.96
CA SER A 156 -7.51 31.38 -1.97
C SER A 156 -7.43 29.84 -1.99
N PRO A 157 -7.38 29.17 -0.82
CA PRO A 157 -7.38 27.70 -0.73
C PRO A 157 -8.54 27.03 -1.48
N TRP A 158 -9.69 27.70 -1.56
CA TRP A 158 -10.89 27.19 -2.23
C TRP A 158 -10.72 27.02 -3.73
N VAL A 159 -9.87 27.83 -4.37
CA VAL A 159 -9.53 27.66 -5.80
C VAL A 159 -8.77 26.36 -6.01
N LEU A 160 -7.87 26.01 -5.09
CA LEU A 160 -7.10 24.77 -5.14
C LEU A 160 -7.99 23.57 -4.84
N VAL A 161 -8.91 23.68 -3.88
CA VAL A 161 -9.92 22.66 -3.59
C VAL A 161 -10.82 22.44 -4.81
N ALA A 162 -11.29 23.51 -5.47
CA ALA A 162 -12.08 23.41 -6.69
C ALA A 162 -11.28 22.74 -7.83
N GLY A 163 -10.02 23.16 -8.05
CA GLY A 163 -9.14 22.53 -9.02
C GLY A 163 -8.88 21.05 -8.74
N LEU A 164 -8.70 20.68 -7.47
CA LEU A 164 -8.58 19.30 -7.02
C LEU A 164 -9.85 18.49 -7.33
N TRP A 165 -11.04 19.03 -7.05
CA TRP A 165 -12.30 18.38 -7.38
C TRP A 165 -12.50 18.20 -8.88
N VAL A 166 -12.16 19.21 -9.68
CA VAL A 166 -12.20 19.11 -11.14
C VAL A 166 -11.27 18.01 -11.62
N ALA A 167 -10.01 17.99 -11.17
CA ALA A 167 -9.05 16.95 -11.51
C ALA A 167 -9.50 15.55 -11.04
N ALA A 168 -10.05 15.46 -9.83
CA ALA A 168 -10.59 14.23 -9.26
C ALA A 168 -11.77 13.72 -10.08
N ILE A 169 -12.77 14.55 -10.38
CA ILE A 169 -13.94 14.16 -11.19
C ILE A 169 -13.51 13.75 -12.59
N LEU A 170 -12.64 14.52 -13.25
CA LEU A 170 -12.10 14.17 -14.56
C LEU A 170 -11.39 12.82 -14.52
N PHE A 171 -10.55 12.58 -13.50
CA PHE A 171 -9.89 11.29 -13.32
C PHE A 171 -10.91 10.17 -13.06
N LEU A 172 -11.88 10.35 -12.15
CA LEU A 172 -12.86 9.33 -11.79
C LEU A 172 -13.74 8.92 -12.98
N VAL A 173 -14.10 9.87 -13.84
CA VAL A 173 -14.89 9.64 -15.06
C VAL A 173 -14.05 8.97 -16.16
N ARG A 174 -12.80 9.41 -16.34
CA ARG A 174 -11.94 8.99 -17.46
C ARG A 174 -11.09 7.75 -17.16
N ALA A 175 -10.81 7.48 -15.88
CA ALA A 175 -10.00 6.35 -15.46
C ALA A 175 -10.71 5.05 -15.81
N ARG A 176 -9.95 4.13 -16.42
CA ARG A 176 -10.43 2.82 -16.86
C ARG A 176 -11.24 2.17 -15.74
N ARG A 177 -12.43 1.69 -16.09
CA ARG A 177 -13.20 0.79 -15.23
C ARG A 177 -12.58 -0.58 -15.43
N ALA A 178 -12.11 -1.20 -14.36
CA ALA A 178 -11.78 -2.61 -14.43
C ALA A 178 -13.08 -3.38 -14.76
N PRO A 179 -13.05 -4.36 -15.68
CA PRO A 179 -14.18 -5.24 -15.90
C PRO A 179 -14.56 -5.92 -14.58
N ALA A 180 -15.87 -6.08 -14.36
CA ALA A 180 -16.36 -6.81 -13.20
C ALA A 180 -15.75 -8.23 -13.23
N PRO A 181 -15.24 -8.75 -12.10
CA PRO A 181 -14.68 -10.09 -12.08
C PRO A 181 -15.74 -11.09 -12.53
N ALA A 182 -15.39 -11.98 -13.46
CA ALA A 182 -16.31 -12.97 -14.04
C ALA A 182 -16.89 -13.92 -12.99
N TRP A 183 -16.19 -14.09 -11.87
CA TRP A 183 -16.61 -14.91 -10.77
C TRP A 183 -16.42 -14.17 -9.44
N GLN A 184 -17.45 -14.20 -8.59
CA GLN A 184 -17.45 -13.59 -7.26
C GLN A 184 -17.84 -14.63 -6.21
N PRO A 185 -17.26 -14.57 -4.99
CA PRO A 185 -17.63 -15.51 -3.94
C PRO A 185 -19.13 -15.44 -3.63
N PRO A 186 -19.80 -16.60 -3.47
CA PRO A 186 -21.20 -16.64 -3.10
C PRO A 186 -21.39 -15.98 -1.73
N VAL A 187 -22.38 -15.10 -1.64
CA VAL A 187 -22.76 -14.44 -0.38
C VAL A 187 -23.82 -15.30 0.27
N ASP A 188 -23.67 -15.53 1.58
CA ASP A 188 -24.67 -16.23 2.38
C ASP A 188 -26.00 -15.43 2.37
N GLU A 189 -26.98 -15.90 1.60
CA GLU A 189 -28.28 -15.25 1.43
C GLU A 189 -29.15 -15.33 2.68
N SER A 190 -28.85 -16.24 3.61
CA SER A 190 -29.59 -16.39 4.87
C SER A 190 -29.44 -15.20 5.82
N ARG A 191 -28.44 -14.34 5.58
CA ARG A 191 -28.12 -13.20 6.45
C ARG A 191 -28.95 -11.94 6.10
N PRO A 192 -29.27 -11.10 7.10
CA PRO A 192 -29.95 -9.82 6.88
C PRO A 192 -29.24 -8.93 5.86
N TRP A 193 -29.99 -8.07 5.15
CA TRP A 193 -29.44 -7.23 4.09
C TRP A 193 -28.31 -6.30 4.56
N LEU A 194 -28.42 -5.72 5.77
CA LEU A 194 -27.36 -4.88 6.37
C LEU A 194 -26.08 -5.68 6.60
N TRP A 195 -26.20 -6.91 7.10
CA TRP A 195 -25.05 -7.78 7.30
C TRP A 195 -24.37 -8.10 5.98
N ARG A 196 -25.15 -8.39 4.94
CA ARG A 196 -24.62 -8.65 3.58
C ARG A 196 -23.95 -7.41 2.98
N ALA A 197 -24.52 -6.23 3.17
CA ALA A 197 -23.94 -4.98 2.66
C ALA A 197 -22.60 -4.65 3.33
N VAL A 198 -22.48 -4.89 4.63
CA VAL A 198 -21.28 -4.53 5.40
C VAL A 198 -20.22 -5.64 5.34
N PHE A 199 -20.61 -6.89 5.57
CA PHE A 199 -19.70 -8.04 5.75
C PHE A 199 -19.72 -9.05 4.60
N GLY A 200 -20.74 -9.01 3.73
CA GLY A 200 -20.90 -10.01 2.67
C GLY A 200 -19.84 -9.92 1.58
N ARG A 201 -19.52 -8.71 1.10
CA ARG A 201 -18.45 -8.47 0.10
C ARG A 201 -17.56 -7.30 0.52
N GLY A 202 -16.38 -7.21 -0.09
CA GLY A 202 -15.54 -6.01 0.00
C GLY A 202 -16.29 -4.78 -0.47
N TRP A 203 -16.01 -3.62 0.12
CA TRP A 203 -16.70 -2.38 -0.24
C TRP A 203 -16.28 -1.89 -1.63
N SER A 204 -17.21 -1.27 -2.34
CA SER A 204 -16.92 -0.59 -3.60
C SER A 204 -16.01 0.62 -3.36
N TRP A 205 -15.26 1.03 -4.39
CA TRP A 205 -14.31 2.13 -4.27
C TRP A 205 -14.98 3.45 -3.81
N GLN A 206 -16.26 3.67 -4.15
CA GLN A 206 -17.02 4.85 -3.72
C GLN A 206 -17.26 4.83 -2.21
N VAL A 207 -17.75 3.70 -1.70
CA VAL A 207 -18.06 3.54 -0.27
C VAL A 207 -16.78 3.62 0.54
N THR A 208 -15.72 2.95 0.07
CA THR A 208 -14.40 3.02 0.70
C THR A 208 -13.85 4.45 0.70
N GLY A 209 -13.83 5.14 -0.44
CA GLY A 209 -13.30 6.50 -0.55
C GLY A 209 -14.07 7.50 0.31
N LEU A 210 -15.41 7.41 0.30
CA LEU A 210 -16.28 8.23 1.14
C LEU A 210 -16.05 7.97 2.63
N ALA A 211 -16.08 6.70 3.05
CA ALA A 211 -15.90 6.33 4.45
C ALA A 211 -14.52 6.71 4.99
N VAL A 212 -13.45 6.43 4.23
CA VAL A 212 -12.08 6.81 4.61
C VAL A 212 -11.97 8.34 4.70
N GLY A 213 -12.48 9.07 3.71
CA GLY A 213 -12.45 10.54 3.71
C GLY A 213 -13.18 11.14 4.92
N LEU A 214 -14.40 10.66 5.21
CA LEU A 214 -15.20 11.13 6.35
C LEU A 214 -14.55 10.80 7.70
N VAL A 215 -14.03 9.57 7.86
CA VAL A 215 -13.31 9.19 9.09
C VAL A 215 -12.08 10.05 9.28
N ALA A 216 -11.40 10.44 8.19
CA ALA A 216 -10.24 11.31 8.28
C ALA A 216 -10.57 12.76 8.69
N VAL A 217 -11.76 13.26 8.33
CA VAL A 217 -12.27 14.56 8.82
C VAL A 217 -12.72 14.45 10.28
N LEU A 218 -13.41 13.36 10.65
CA LEU A 218 -13.79 13.07 12.03
C LEU A 218 -12.57 12.93 12.95
N ALA A 219 -11.48 12.35 12.44
CA ALA A 219 -10.22 12.24 13.16
C ALA A 219 -9.63 13.60 13.54
N TRP A 220 -9.79 14.63 12.71
CA TRP A 220 -9.40 15.99 13.08
C TRP A 220 -10.26 16.52 14.22
N LEU A 221 -11.59 16.37 14.14
CA LEU A 221 -12.51 16.84 15.18
C LEU A 221 -12.25 16.18 16.54
N THR A 222 -12.10 14.86 16.53
CA THR A 222 -11.84 14.07 17.73
C THR A 222 -10.45 14.34 18.31
N SER A 223 -9.42 14.53 17.47
CA SER A 223 -8.08 14.90 17.94
C SER A 223 -8.06 16.31 18.56
N VAL A 224 -8.69 17.30 17.92
CA VAL A 224 -8.74 18.68 18.43
C VAL A 224 -9.48 18.74 19.77
N SER A 225 -10.54 17.93 19.94
CA SER A 225 -11.26 17.83 21.21
C SER A 225 -10.36 17.40 22.40
N THR A 226 -9.23 16.76 22.11
CA THR A 226 -8.24 16.31 23.11
C THR A 226 -7.05 17.26 23.27
N GLY A 227 -7.08 18.43 22.61
CA GLY A 227 -5.99 19.41 22.64
C GLY A 227 -4.87 19.15 21.62
N ARG A 228 -4.97 18.10 20.79
CA ARG A 228 -3.96 17.75 19.77
C ARG A 228 -4.37 18.31 18.41
N MET A 229 -3.60 19.28 17.91
CA MET A 229 -3.80 19.91 16.59
C MET A 229 -3.18 19.07 15.46
N GLY A 230 -3.76 17.90 15.18
CA GLY A 230 -3.30 17.05 14.09
C GLY A 230 -4.34 16.01 13.68
N GLY A 231 -4.28 15.55 12.43
CA GLY A 231 -5.16 14.50 11.91
C GLY A 231 -4.69 13.08 12.24
N LEU A 232 -5.11 12.12 11.40
CA LEU A 232 -4.62 10.74 11.45
C LEU A 232 -3.10 10.69 11.26
N GLY A 233 -2.40 10.03 12.18
CA GLY A 233 -0.96 9.87 12.10
C GLY A 233 -0.51 8.61 12.82
N ILE A 234 0.08 7.68 12.07
CA ILE A 234 0.52 6.38 12.58
C ILE A 234 1.97 6.44 13.04
N THR A 235 2.88 7.04 12.26
CA THR A 235 4.32 7.04 12.54
C THR A 235 4.70 7.63 13.90
N GLY A 236 4.13 8.78 14.25
CA GLY A 236 4.40 9.42 15.54
C GLY A 236 3.86 8.61 16.72
N ALA A 237 2.65 8.09 16.57
CA ALA A 237 1.99 7.24 17.56
C ALA A 237 2.77 5.94 17.81
N THR A 238 3.25 5.27 16.76
CA THR A 238 4.06 4.06 16.91
C THR A 238 5.36 4.33 17.65
N ALA A 239 6.04 5.46 17.35
CA ALA A 239 7.25 5.84 18.06
C ALA A 239 6.97 6.15 19.55
N GLY A 240 5.86 6.83 19.85
CA GLY A 240 5.42 7.13 21.22
C GLY A 240 5.09 5.87 22.01
N LEU A 241 4.32 4.95 21.42
CA LEU A 241 4.00 3.65 22.01
C LEU A 241 5.25 2.82 22.30
N LEU A 242 6.22 2.78 21.39
CA LEU A 242 7.44 2.02 21.62
C LEU A 242 8.34 2.68 22.67
N ARG A 243 8.39 4.01 22.76
CA ARG A 243 9.11 4.72 23.83
C ARG A 243 8.57 4.42 25.22
N LEU A 244 7.25 4.32 25.35
CA LEU A 244 6.61 3.91 26.60
C LEU A 244 7.10 2.53 27.03
N VAL A 245 7.12 1.58 26.09
CA VAL A 245 7.48 0.18 26.36
C VAL A 245 8.99 0.00 26.61
N VAL A 246 9.85 0.70 25.88
CA VAL A 246 11.30 0.41 25.84
C VAL A 246 12.15 1.36 26.69
N ALA A 247 11.81 2.66 26.75
CA ALA A 247 12.80 3.67 27.13
C ALA A 247 12.45 4.52 28.37
N SER A 248 11.18 4.62 28.76
CA SER A 248 10.79 5.70 29.67
C SER A 248 9.66 5.41 30.67
N GLY A 249 8.77 4.44 30.43
CA GLY A 249 7.57 4.28 31.25
C GLY A 249 6.70 5.56 31.31
N ASP A 250 6.99 6.54 30.46
CA ASP A 250 6.42 7.88 30.52
C ASP A 250 5.06 7.87 29.85
N VAL A 251 4.03 7.86 30.70
CA VAL A 251 2.62 7.88 30.31
C VAL A 251 2.24 9.16 29.56
N SER A 252 3.07 10.21 29.58
CA SER A 252 2.84 11.43 28.79
C SER A 252 2.96 11.19 27.28
N ALA A 253 3.63 10.10 26.86
CA ALA A 253 3.70 9.68 25.46
C ALA A 253 2.39 9.08 24.92
N LEU A 254 1.40 8.77 25.80
CA LEU A 254 0.08 8.24 25.42
C LEU A 254 -0.89 9.37 25.06
N ASP A 255 -0.76 9.87 23.83
CA ASP A 255 -1.67 10.85 23.26
C ASP A 255 -2.84 10.18 22.50
N TRP A 256 -3.73 11.00 21.92
CA TRP A 256 -4.84 10.53 21.10
C TRP A 256 -4.40 9.60 19.96
N SER A 257 -3.23 9.83 19.36
CA SER A 257 -2.74 9.06 18.23
C SER A 257 -2.22 7.68 18.65
N ALA A 258 -1.66 7.55 19.86
CA ALA A 258 -1.32 6.26 20.44
C ALA A 258 -2.55 5.34 20.55
N PHE A 259 -3.66 5.85 21.09
CA PHE A 259 -4.91 5.08 21.19
C PHE A 259 -5.56 4.81 19.82
N LEU A 260 -5.43 5.72 18.86
CA LEU A 260 -5.84 5.47 17.48
C LEU A 260 -5.10 4.26 16.89
N VAL A 261 -3.77 4.22 17.01
CA VAL A 261 -2.96 3.12 16.48
C VAL A 261 -3.27 1.78 17.13
N LEU A 262 -3.56 1.77 18.43
CA LEU A 262 -4.03 0.57 19.14
C LEU A 262 -5.44 0.15 18.72
N GLY A 263 -6.31 1.11 18.41
CA GLY A 263 -7.68 0.85 17.96
C GLY A 263 -7.76 0.25 16.55
N ILE A 264 -6.81 0.57 15.65
CA ILE A 264 -6.85 0.08 14.25
C ILE A 264 -6.86 -1.46 14.18
N PRO A 265 -5.93 -2.21 14.80
CA PRO A 265 -5.97 -3.67 14.82
C PRO A 265 -7.24 -4.24 15.44
N VAL A 266 -7.80 -3.59 16.46
CA VAL A 266 -9.04 -4.05 17.11
C VAL A 266 -10.23 -3.90 16.16
N GLY A 267 -10.36 -2.75 15.49
CA GLY A 267 -11.40 -2.50 14.50
C GLY A 267 -11.32 -3.44 13.29
N SER A 268 -10.10 -3.67 12.78
CA SER A 268 -9.91 -4.59 11.67
C SER A 268 -10.10 -6.05 12.08
N PHE A 269 -9.77 -6.44 13.31
CA PHE A 269 -10.08 -7.77 13.85
C PHE A 269 -11.58 -8.03 13.95
N ILE A 270 -12.35 -7.06 14.45
CA ILE A 270 -13.82 -7.14 14.49
C ILE A 270 -14.38 -7.34 13.06
N ALA A 271 -13.91 -6.52 12.11
CA ALA A 271 -14.33 -6.60 10.71
C ALA A 271 -13.96 -7.94 10.06
N ALA A 272 -12.72 -8.39 10.23
CA ALA A 272 -12.21 -9.63 9.65
C ALA A 272 -12.88 -10.86 10.25
N ARG A 273 -13.15 -10.88 11.56
CA ARG A 273 -13.86 -11.96 12.23
C ARG A 273 -15.32 -12.03 11.78
N ALA A 274 -16.00 -10.88 11.70
CA ALA A 274 -17.38 -10.82 11.24
C ALA A 274 -17.55 -11.22 9.76
N ALA A 275 -16.57 -10.89 8.92
CA ALA A 275 -16.54 -11.30 7.51
C ALA A 275 -16.01 -12.74 7.29
N GLY A 276 -15.52 -13.41 8.33
CA GLY A 276 -14.88 -14.74 8.20
C GLY A 276 -13.60 -14.72 7.37
N GLU A 277 -12.86 -13.61 7.41
CA GLU A 277 -11.59 -13.33 6.73
C GLU A 277 -10.38 -13.33 7.70
N PHE A 278 -10.60 -13.57 9.00
CA PHE A 278 -9.53 -13.69 10.00
C PHE A 278 -8.82 -15.05 9.91
N ARG A 279 -7.48 -15.02 9.84
CA ARG A 279 -6.63 -16.21 9.98
C ARG A 279 -5.21 -15.80 10.37
N LEU A 280 -4.62 -16.51 11.33
CA LEU A 280 -3.20 -16.36 11.65
C LEU A 280 -2.33 -16.88 10.50
N ARG A 281 -1.53 -15.99 9.91
CA ARG A 281 -0.65 -16.27 8.76
C ARG A 281 0.77 -15.86 9.09
N ALA A 282 1.70 -16.80 9.02
CA ALA A 282 3.13 -16.55 9.20
C ALA A 282 3.85 -16.71 7.85
N PRO A 283 4.59 -15.69 7.39
CA PRO A 283 5.36 -15.81 6.15
C PRO A 283 6.63 -16.65 6.37
N GLY A 284 7.23 -17.13 5.27
CA GLY A 284 8.51 -17.83 5.33
C GLY A 284 9.67 -16.95 5.85
N PRO A 285 10.80 -17.56 6.25
CA PRO A 285 11.90 -16.85 6.93
C PRO A 285 12.54 -15.73 6.10
N ALA A 286 12.70 -15.93 4.78
CA ALA A 286 13.24 -14.90 3.89
C ALA A 286 12.34 -13.65 3.82
N ARG A 287 11.02 -13.85 3.81
CA ARG A 287 10.03 -12.77 3.83
C ARG A 287 9.99 -12.07 5.18
N LEU A 288 10.18 -12.82 6.26
CA LEU A 288 10.30 -12.26 7.59
C LEU A 288 11.44 -11.24 7.67
N LEU A 289 12.61 -11.59 7.14
CA LEU A 289 13.76 -10.68 7.04
C LEU A 289 13.44 -9.45 6.18
N GLN A 290 12.70 -9.64 5.08
CA GLN A 290 12.24 -8.54 4.23
C GLN A 290 11.33 -7.56 5.00
N HIS A 291 10.40 -8.07 5.81
CA HIS A 291 9.52 -7.25 6.67
C HIS A 291 10.31 -6.49 7.74
N ILE A 292 11.33 -7.11 8.32
CA ILE A 292 12.23 -6.47 9.30
C ILE A 292 12.98 -5.31 8.64
N ALA A 293 13.61 -5.56 7.50
CA ALA A 293 14.35 -4.55 6.74
C ALA A 293 13.45 -3.39 6.29
N GLY A 294 12.26 -3.70 5.77
CA GLY A 294 11.27 -2.71 5.36
C GLY A 294 10.70 -1.90 6.54
N GLY A 295 10.45 -2.55 7.68
CA GLY A 295 10.00 -1.89 8.90
C GLY A 295 11.02 -0.87 9.41
N LEU A 296 12.29 -1.26 9.53
CA LEU A 296 13.37 -0.35 9.92
C LEU A 296 13.55 0.80 8.92
N GLY A 297 13.50 0.51 7.62
CA GLY A 297 13.70 1.49 6.56
C GLY A 297 12.61 2.54 6.46
N TRP A 298 11.36 2.23 6.83
CA TRP A 298 10.27 3.21 6.83
C TRP A 298 10.51 4.41 7.72
N ALA A 299 11.23 4.19 8.81
CA ALA A 299 11.29 5.12 9.91
C ALA A 299 12.70 5.62 10.20
N SER A 300 13.73 5.07 9.53
CA SER A 300 15.05 5.72 9.33
C SER A 300 14.94 7.06 8.59
N ALA A 301 13.78 7.30 7.98
CA ALA A 301 13.32 8.57 7.46
C ALA A 301 13.24 9.67 8.54
N PRO A 302 14.06 10.74 8.49
CA PRO A 302 13.82 11.98 9.23
C PRO A 302 12.35 12.40 9.17
N ARG A 303 11.87 13.17 10.16
CA ARG A 303 10.50 13.70 10.23
C ARG A 303 10.18 14.48 8.94
N TRP A 304 9.67 13.79 7.91
CA TRP A 304 9.37 14.39 6.63
C TRP A 304 7.91 14.83 6.63
N PRO A 305 7.63 16.10 6.30
CA PRO A 305 6.28 16.61 6.15
C PRO A 305 5.39 15.79 5.18
N GLY A 306 5.98 14.90 4.36
CA GLY A 306 5.26 14.02 3.42
C GLY A 306 5.22 12.52 3.74
N ALA A 307 5.89 12.03 4.80
CA ALA A 307 5.96 10.58 5.09
C ALA A 307 4.98 10.08 6.16
N ALA A 308 4.21 10.98 6.78
CA ALA A 308 3.13 10.62 7.69
C ALA A 308 1.88 10.20 6.88
N THR A 309 1.95 9.04 6.21
CA THR A 309 0.77 8.45 5.58
C THR A 309 -0.24 8.04 6.64
N SER A 310 -1.26 8.90 6.85
CA SER A 310 -2.66 8.50 7.12
C SER A 310 -3.66 9.67 7.04
N ALA A 311 -3.25 10.94 7.01
CA ALA A 311 -4.16 12.06 6.73
C ALA A 311 -3.60 13.20 5.86
N THR A 312 -2.28 13.26 5.63
CA THR A 312 -1.68 14.19 4.68
C THR A 312 -1.34 13.40 3.42
N GLY A 313 -2.37 13.06 2.66
CA GLY A 313 -2.20 12.43 1.35
C GLY A 313 -1.41 13.36 0.44
N TRP A 314 -0.19 12.95 0.08
CA TRP A 314 0.48 13.13 -1.23
C TRP A 314 0.49 14.48 -1.92
N TRP A 315 0.09 15.56 -1.29
CA TRP A 315 0.44 16.90 -1.72
C TRP A 315 1.74 17.29 -1.02
N PRO A 316 2.91 17.18 -1.68
CA PRO A 316 3.87 18.26 -1.51
C PRO A 316 3.09 19.53 -1.86
N SER A 317 3.23 20.61 -1.09
CA SER A 317 2.82 21.91 -1.59
C SER A 317 3.44 22.07 -2.99
N PRO A 318 2.65 22.28 -4.05
CA PRO A 318 3.13 22.57 -5.41
C PRO A 318 3.93 23.88 -5.49
N SER A 319 5.12 23.90 -4.89
CA SER A 319 6.11 24.94 -5.18
C SER A 319 6.78 24.58 -6.51
N SER A 320 6.11 24.85 -7.62
CA SER A 320 6.80 24.92 -8.91
C SER A 320 6.56 26.24 -9.60
N ARG A 321 7.66 26.96 -9.78
CA ARG A 321 7.97 27.55 -11.07
C ARG A 321 9.49 27.63 -11.22
N SER A 322 10.11 26.54 -11.64
CA SER A 322 11.17 26.66 -12.63
C SER A 322 10.48 26.62 -13.99
N THR A 323 10.70 27.67 -14.77
CA THR A 323 10.38 27.74 -16.19
C THR A 323 11.23 26.72 -16.94
N ALA A 324 10.74 25.49 -16.95
CA ALA A 324 10.99 24.50 -17.96
C ALA A 324 9.70 23.68 -18.03
N GLY A 325 9.22 23.36 -19.23
CA GLY A 325 8.28 22.24 -19.36
C GLY A 325 8.85 20.99 -18.66
N PRO A 326 8.07 19.90 -18.51
CA PRO A 326 8.65 18.66 -17.98
C PRO A 326 9.95 18.40 -18.75
N PRO A 327 11.13 18.39 -18.12
CA PRO A 327 12.32 18.03 -18.85
C PRO A 327 12.04 16.61 -19.37
N PRO A 328 12.29 16.34 -20.66
CA PRO A 328 12.15 14.99 -21.18
C PRO A 328 12.90 14.05 -20.26
N CYS A 329 12.36 12.85 -20.04
CA CYS A 329 13.09 11.73 -19.44
C CYS A 329 14.42 11.57 -20.20
N SER A 330 15.46 12.29 -19.79
CA SER A 330 16.77 12.16 -20.36
C SER A 330 17.32 10.85 -19.80
N SER A 331 17.80 10.04 -20.73
CA SER A 331 18.22 8.65 -20.61
C SER A 331 19.38 8.40 -19.62
N SER A 332 19.74 9.37 -18.78
CA SER A 332 20.76 9.27 -17.73
C SER A 332 20.18 8.87 -16.36
N TRP A 333 18.97 9.29 -16.01
CA TRP A 333 18.35 8.93 -14.71
C TRP A 333 17.86 7.47 -14.66
N ALA A 334 17.52 6.89 -15.81
CA ALA A 334 17.20 5.47 -15.95
C ALA A 334 18.42 4.55 -15.75
N ARG A 335 19.65 5.06 -15.94
CA ARG A 335 20.88 4.28 -15.71
C ARG A 335 21.27 4.18 -14.24
N GLY A 336 20.80 5.10 -13.38
CA GLY A 336 21.00 5.03 -11.92
C GLY A 336 20.12 4.00 -11.22
N TRP A 337 19.04 3.55 -11.86
CA TRP A 337 18.14 2.47 -11.40
C TRP A 337 18.59 1.08 -11.87
N ALA A 338 19.75 0.99 -12.54
CA ALA A 338 20.30 -0.27 -13.04
C ALA A 338 21.07 -1.15 -12.02
N PRO A 339 21.66 -0.67 -10.89
CA PRO A 339 22.54 -1.55 -10.12
C PRO A 339 21.79 -2.48 -9.15
N THR A 340 20.51 -2.23 -8.85
CA THR A 340 19.74 -3.05 -7.88
C THR A 340 19.22 -4.38 -8.44
N CYS A 341 19.23 -4.56 -9.77
CA CYS A 341 18.94 -5.87 -10.37
C CYS A 341 20.08 -6.88 -10.16
N SER A 342 21.29 -6.44 -9.80
CA SER A 342 22.43 -7.34 -9.63
C SER A 342 22.35 -8.22 -8.38
N TRP A 343 21.56 -7.83 -7.37
CA TRP A 343 21.37 -8.65 -6.16
C TRP A 343 20.35 -9.78 -6.32
N CYS A 344 19.61 -9.81 -7.44
CA CYS A 344 18.71 -10.91 -7.81
C CYS A 344 19.31 -11.89 -8.84
N CYS A 345 20.51 -11.63 -9.37
CA CYS A 345 21.19 -12.55 -10.29
C CYS A 345 22.50 -13.06 -9.67
N PRO A 346 22.81 -14.38 -9.73
CA PRO A 346 24.14 -14.85 -9.41
C PRO A 346 25.15 -14.29 -10.44
N PRO A 347 26.43 -14.08 -10.07
CA PRO A 347 27.39 -13.37 -10.90
C PRO A 347 27.75 -14.20 -12.14
N ALA A 348 27.39 -13.68 -13.32
CA ALA A 348 27.86 -14.19 -14.59
C ALA A 348 29.31 -13.74 -14.82
N GLY A 349 30.27 -14.67 -14.75
CA GLY A 349 31.65 -14.37 -15.05
C GLY A 349 32.62 -15.55 -14.91
N ARG A 350 32.71 -16.39 -15.95
CA ARG A 350 33.98 -17.00 -16.36
C ARG A 350 33.92 -17.40 -17.85
N ARG A 351 34.98 -17.01 -18.57
CA ARG A 351 35.09 -16.96 -20.04
C ARG A 351 35.07 -18.35 -20.70
N ALA A 352 34.66 -18.32 -21.96
CA ALA A 352 34.62 -19.40 -22.93
C ALA A 352 35.81 -20.38 -22.85
N GLY A 353 35.51 -21.62 -22.45
CA GLY A 353 36.32 -22.81 -22.68
C GLY A 353 35.43 -23.85 -23.35
N ARG A 354 35.82 -24.28 -24.55
CA ARG A 354 35.14 -25.24 -25.42
C ARG A 354 34.88 -26.55 -24.66
N TRP A 355 33.70 -26.71 -24.07
CA TRP A 355 33.28 -27.94 -23.40
C TRP A 355 32.42 -28.77 -24.36
N ARG A 356 32.90 -29.95 -24.75
CA ARG A 356 32.11 -30.95 -25.48
C ARG A 356 31.22 -31.67 -24.46
N PRO A 357 29.89 -31.75 -24.64
CA PRO A 357 29.04 -32.46 -23.71
C PRO A 357 29.27 -33.97 -23.81
N PRO A 358 29.18 -34.74 -22.70
CA PRO A 358 29.10 -36.19 -22.75
C PRO A 358 27.74 -36.58 -23.34
N ALA A 359 27.76 -37.59 -24.20
CA ALA A 359 26.62 -38.05 -24.99
C ALA A 359 25.44 -38.47 -24.10
N TRP A 360 24.38 -37.65 -24.08
CA TRP A 360 23.06 -38.04 -23.62
C TRP A 360 22.34 -38.70 -24.79
N ARG A 361 22.04 -39.99 -24.62
CA ARG A 361 21.28 -40.77 -25.61
C ARG A 361 19.94 -40.10 -25.89
N THR A 362 19.67 -39.96 -27.17
CA THR A 362 18.47 -39.43 -27.80
C THR A 362 17.18 -40.03 -27.23
N ALA A 363 16.39 -39.19 -26.56
CA ALA A 363 14.95 -39.12 -26.80
C ALA A 363 14.69 -37.74 -27.41
N THR A 364 14.95 -37.66 -28.71
CA THR A 364 14.66 -36.56 -29.66
C THR A 364 14.79 -35.13 -29.14
N GLU A 365 15.92 -34.53 -29.50
CA GLU A 365 16.30 -33.13 -29.30
C GLU A 365 15.30 -32.16 -29.93
N GLY A 366 14.57 -31.46 -29.06
CA GLY A 366 13.78 -30.28 -29.35
C GLY A 366 13.38 -29.68 -28.01
N GLY A 367 14.09 -28.65 -27.55
CA GLY A 367 13.92 -28.04 -26.23
C GLY A 367 12.57 -27.33 -26.06
N GLY A 368 11.51 -28.10 -25.92
CA GLY A 368 10.20 -27.63 -25.48
C GLY A 368 10.13 -27.65 -23.95
N CYS A 369 9.61 -26.57 -23.34
CA CYS A 369 9.10 -26.64 -21.97
C CYS A 369 8.12 -27.82 -21.89
N VAL A 370 8.35 -28.77 -20.98
CA VAL A 370 7.37 -29.83 -20.71
C VAL A 370 6.21 -29.16 -19.99
N MET A 371 5.20 -28.78 -20.76
CA MET A 371 3.99 -28.14 -20.24
C MET A 371 3.16 -29.19 -19.50
N VAL A 372 2.79 -28.92 -18.25
CA VAL A 372 1.99 -29.85 -17.44
C VAL A 372 0.49 -29.62 -17.66
N ALA A 373 -0.29 -30.72 -17.68
CA ALA A 373 -1.74 -30.66 -17.81
C ALA A 373 -2.41 -30.10 -16.55
N GLU A 374 -1.80 -30.29 -15.38
CA GLU A 374 -2.26 -29.76 -14.10
C GLU A 374 -1.07 -29.29 -13.27
N LEU A 375 -1.15 -28.07 -12.74
CA LEU A 375 -0.12 -27.47 -11.90
C LEU A 375 -0.75 -26.91 -10.63
N HIS A 376 -0.19 -27.29 -9.48
CA HIS A 376 -0.62 -26.79 -8.18
C HIS A 376 0.33 -25.69 -7.69
N LEU A 377 -0.23 -24.52 -7.40
CA LEU A 377 0.47 -23.37 -6.88
C LEU A 377 -0.04 -23.06 -5.46
N ASP A 378 0.79 -23.34 -4.46
CA ASP A 378 0.52 -22.95 -3.07
C ASP A 378 1.16 -21.59 -2.78
N VAL A 379 0.34 -20.60 -2.48
CA VAL A 379 0.75 -19.24 -2.09
C VAL A 379 0.06 -18.81 -0.79
N LEU A 380 -0.22 -19.77 0.10
CA LEU A 380 -0.74 -19.50 1.44
C LEU A 380 0.28 -18.70 2.27
N GLY A 381 -0.21 -17.67 2.98
CA GLY A 381 0.61 -16.77 3.79
C GLY A 381 1.31 -15.67 2.99
N GLU A 382 1.26 -15.70 1.66
CA GLU A 382 1.89 -14.69 0.82
C GLU A 382 1.01 -13.44 0.68
N ALA A 383 1.62 -12.28 0.93
CA ALA A 383 0.93 -11.01 0.78
C ALA A 383 0.86 -10.58 -0.69
N CYS A 384 -0.22 -9.90 -1.05
CA CYS A 384 -0.36 -9.33 -2.38
C CYS A 384 0.78 -8.31 -2.68
N PRO A 385 1.36 -8.31 -3.90
CA PRO A 385 0.85 -8.89 -5.16
C PRO A 385 1.31 -10.32 -5.46
N TYR A 386 2.02 -10.96 -4.55
CA TYR A 386 2.77 -12.18 -4.86
C TYR A 386 1.91 -13.32 -5.43
N PRO A 387 0.71 -13.62 -4.91
CA PRO A 387 -0.17 -14.63 -5.50
C PRO A 387 -0.47 -14.41 -6.98
N LEU A 388 -0.69 -13.16 -7.40
CA LEU A 388 -0.99 -12.83 -8.80
C LEU A 388 0.24 -12.96 -9.70
N ILE A 389 1.40 -12.50 -9.23
CA ILE A 389 2.65 -12.57 -10.00
C ILE A 389 3.05 -14.03 -10.20
N MET A 390 2.98 -14.84 -9.14
CA MET A 390 3.29 -16.26 -9.21
C MET A 390 2.32 -17.00 -10.13
N ALA A 391 1.03 -16.66 -10.11
CA ALA A 391 0.04 -17.21 -11.02
C ALA A 391 0.39 -16.91 -12.50
N LYS A 392 0.70 -15.65 -12.82
CA LYS A 392 1.16 -15.23 -14.15
C LYS A 392 2.44 -15.92 -14.61
N GLN A 393 3.39 -16.17 -13.70
CA GLN A 393 4.59 -16.92 -14.03
C GLN A 393 4.26 -18.38 -14.34
N LYS A 394 3.50 -19.03 -13.45
CA LYS A 394 3.23 -20.47 -13.48
C LYS A 394 2.23 -20.90 -14.54
N ILE A 395 1.35 -20.03 -15.02
CA ILE A 395 0.46 -20.36 -16.15
C ILE A 395 1.23 -20.66 -17.46
N ASN A 396 2.46 -20.16 -17.57
CA ASN A 396 3.35 -20.47 -18.70
C ASN A 396 3.91 -21.89 -18.65
N GLU A 397 3.85 -22.56 -17.51
CA GLU A 397 4.25 -23.98 -17.36
C GLU A 397 3.06 -24.92 -17.63
N VAL A 398 1.84 -24.38 -17.77
CA VAL A 398 0.61 -25.16 -18.00
C VAL A 398 0.28 -25.27 -19.49
N ALA A 399 -0.02 -26.48 -19.95
CA ALA A 399 -0.39 -26.74 -21.34
C ALA A 399 -1.71 -26.03 -21.71
N PRO A 400 -1.93 -25.63 -22.99
CA PRO A 400 -3.24 -25.15 -23.44
C PRO A 400 -4.34 -26.15 -23.09
N GLY A 401 -5.42 -25.68 -22.46
CA GLY A 401 -6.50 -26.53 -21.93
C GLY A 401 -6.21 -27.17 -20.57
N GLY A 402 -4.97 -27.06 -20.06
CA GLY A 402 -4.57 -27.50 -18.73
C GLY A 402 -5.06 -26.60 -17.60
N ARG A 403 -4.92 -27.08 -16.36
CA ARG A 403 -5.45 -26.46 -15.15
C ARG A 403 -4.33 -25.94 -14.24
N LEU A 404 -4.43 -24.67 -13.85
CA LEU A 404 -3.65 -24.07 -12.76
C LEU A 404 -4.53 -23.99 -11.51
N ILE A 405 -4.19 -24.76 -10.48
CA ILE A 405 -4.87 -24.77 -9.19
C ILE A 405 -4.09 -23.87 -8.24
N ILE A 406 -4.71 -22.83 -7.70
CA ILE A 406 -4.05 -21.85 -6.83
C ILE A 406 -4.74 -21.85 -5.48
N ASP A 407 -3.98 -22.20 -4.44
CA ASP A 407 -4.39 -22.08 -3.04
C ASP A 407 -3.83 -20.79 -2.44
N PHE A 408 -4.71 -19.93 -1.91
CA PHE A 408 -4.33 -18.61 -1.42
C PHE A 408 -5.19 -18.15 -0.24
N ASP A 409 -4.66 -17.21 0.55
CA ASP A 409 -5.36 -16.60 1.69
C ASP A 409 -5.25 -15.06 1.75
N CYS A 410 -4.65 -14.42 0.73
CA CYS A 410 -4.75 -12.97 0.55
C CYS A 410 -6.19 -12.61 0.16
N THR A 411 -6.87 -11.82 0.99
CA THR A 411 -8.25 -11.35 0.72
C THR A 411 -8.36 -10.63 -0.62
N GLN A 412 -7.37 -9.81 -1.02
CA GLN A 412 -7.40 -9.13 -2.33
C GLN A 412 -7.39 -10.11 -3.52
N ALA A 413 -6.72 -11.25 -3.36
CA ALA A 413 -6.58 -12.22 -4.44
C ALA A 413 -7.93 -12.85 -4.86
N THR A 414 -8.95 -12.73 -4.00
CA THR A 414 -10.33 -13.12 -4.34
C THR A 414 -10.93 -12.30 -5.48
N GLU A 415 -10.39 -11.09 -5.73
CA GLU A 415 -10.85 -10.21 -6.79
C GLU A 415 -9.82 -10.14 -7.92
N THR A 416 -8.52 -10.11 -7.61
CA THR A 416 -7.48 -9.93 -8.63
C THR A 416 -7.24 -11.16 -9.48
N LEU A 417 -7.29 -12.38 -8.91
CA LEU A 417 -7.04 -13.62 -9.67
C LEU A 417 -8.15 -13.94 -10.68
N PRO A 418 -9.45 -13.94 -10.33
CA PRO A 418 -10.53 -14.18 -11.30
C PRO A 418 -10.57 -13.13 -12.41
N ARG A 419 -10.28 -11.88 -12.05
CA ARG A 419 -10.25 -10.77 -13.01
C ARG A 419 -9.12 -10.95 -14.01
N TRP A 420 -7.90 -11.18 -13.52
CA TRP A 420 -6.75 -11.46 -14.37
C TRP A 420 -7.02 -12.64 -15.32
N ALA A 421 -7.55 -13.74 -14.81
CA ALA A 421 -7.90 -14.90 -15.64
C ALA A 421 -8.81 -14.49 -16.81
N THR A 422 -9.85 -13.70 -16.53
CA THR A 422 -10.80 -13.21 -17.55
C THR A 422 -10.14 -12.27 -18.55
N GLU A 423 -9.33 -11.32 -18.09
CA GLU A 423 -8.63 -10.34 -18.93
C GLU A 423 -7.59 -10.98 -19.85
N SER A 424 -6.91 -12.02 -19.37
CA SER A 424 -5.97 -12.84 -20.15
C SER A 424 -6.67 -13.92 -21.00
N GLY A 425 -8.00 -13.96 -21.00
CA GLY A 425 -8.81 -14.89 -21.80
C GLY A 425 -8.83 -16.33 -21.27
N HIS A 426 -8.36 -16.57 -20.05
CA HIS A 426 -8.44 -17.86 -19.37
C HIS A 426 -9.82 -18.07 -18.71
N ALA A 427 -10.22 -19.32 -18.54
CA ALA A 427 -11.50 -19.66 -17.92
C ALA A 427 -11.32 -20.01 -16.44
N VAL A 428 -12.14 -19.45 -15.56
CA VAL A 428 -12.23 -19.86 -14.16
C VAL A 428 -13.21 -21.03 -14.06
N GLU A 429 -12.72 -22.24 -13.79
CA GLU A 429 -13.55 -23.44 -13.66
C GLU A 429 -14.20 -23.53 -12.28
N GLU A 430 -13.42 -23.26 -11.25
CA GLU A 430 -13.82 -23.42 -9.87
C GLU A 430 -13.25 -22.27 -9.06
N PHE A 431 -14.05 -21.75 -8.15
CA PHE A 431 -13.56 -20.94 -7.05
C PHE A 431 -14.37 -21.33 -5.83
N ARG A 432 -13.68 -21.77 -4.77
CA ARG A 432 -14.34 -22.15 -3.53
C ARG A 432 -13.56 -21.69 -2.32
N LYS A 433 -14.28 -21.45 -1.23
CA LYS A 433 -13.67 -21.24 0.09
C LYS A 433 -13.31 -22.62 0.65
N THR A 434 -12.03 -22.88 0.87
CA THR A 434 -11.54 -24.18 1.39
C THR A 434 -11.42 -24.20 2.91
N GLY A 435 -11.37 -23.02 3.55
CA GLY A 435 -11.26 -22.87 5.00
C GLY A 435 -11.46 -21.43 5.48
N PRO A 436 -11.26 -21.14 6.78
CA PRO A 436 -11.31 -19.77 7.31
C PRO A 436 -10.29 -18.88 6.59
N ALA A 437 -10.78 -17.87 5.87
CA ALA A 437 -9.95 -17.00 5.02
C ALA A 437 -9.02 -17.74 4.04
N GLN A 438 -9.43 -18.92 3.54
CA GLN A 438 -8.69 -19.66 2.52
C GLN A 438 -9.58 -19.92 1.31
N TRP A 439 -9.00 -19.76 0.13
CA TRP A 439 -9.68 -19.95 -1.14
C TRP A 439 -8.82 -20.79 -2.07
N ARG A 440 -9.51 -21.56 -2.92
CA ARG A 440 -8.94 -22.25 -4.06
C ARG A 440 -9.60 -21.71 -5.30
N ILE A 441 -8.79 -21.37 -6.30
CA ILE A 441 -9.25 -21.06 -7.66
C ILE A 441 -8.59 -22.02 -8.64
N VAL A 442 -9.38 -22.53 -9.57
CA VAL A 442 -8.91 -23.39 -10.68
C VAL A 442 -9.10 -22.62 -11.97
N ILE A 443 -7.99 -22.36 -12.66
CA ILE A 443 -7.96 -21.61 -13.91
C ILE A 443 -7.57 -22.56 -15.03
N ARG A 444 -8.44 -22.70 -16.03
CA ARG A 444 -8.14 -23.38 -17.29
C ARG A 444 -7.47 -22.40 -18.25
N LYS A 445 -6.25 -22.73 -18.66
CA LYS A 445 -5.55 -21.95 -19.70
C LYS A 445 -6.27 -22.10 -21.03
N GLN A 446 -6.68 -21.00 -21.64
CA GLN A 446 -7.19 -21.00 -23.01
C GLN A 446 -6.18 -20.36 -23.96
N GLY A 447 -5.88 -21.06 -25.06
CA GLY A 447 -4.93 -20.63 -26.09
C GLY A 447 -3.46 -21.01 -25.83
N ASP A 448 -2.65 -20.86 -26.88
CA ASP A 448 -1.19 -21.06 -26.91
C ASP A 448 -0.40 -19.78 -26.61
N GLY A 449 -1.08 -18.72 -26.15
CA GLY A 449 -0.42 -17.50 -25.72
C GLY A 449 0.51 -17.78 -24.55
N SER A 450 1.81 -17.50 -24.70
CA SER A 450 2.70 -17.36 -23.55
C SER A 450 2.40 -16.04 -22.85
N GLU A 451 2.00 -16.12 -21.59
CA GLU A 451 1.79 -14.96 -20.74
C GLU A 451 3.15 -14.47 -20.24
N ARG A 452 3.85 -13.68 -21.05
CA ARG A 452 5.12 -13.10 -20.62
C ARG A 452 4.90 -12.28 -19.36
N VAL A 453 5.59 -12.67 -18.29
CA VAL A 453 5.82 -11.74 -17.18
C VAL A 453 6.89 -10.78 -17.67
N THR A 454 6.42 -9.67 -18.19
CA THR A 454 7.23 -8.65 -18.84
C THR A 454 8.05 -7.91 -17.78
N PRO A 455 9.18 -7.27 -18.15
CA PRO A 455 9.78 -6.28 -17.28
C PRO A 455 8.77 -5.25 -16.80
N ASP A 456 7.71 -4.89 -17.54
CA ASP A 456 6.64 -4.00 -17.06
C ASP A 456 5.86 -4.56 -15.85
N ASP A 457 5.85 -5.89 -15.64
CA ASP A 457 5.30 -6.53 -14.45
C ASP A 457 6.24 -6.42 -13.23
N TYR A 458 7.51 -6.01 -13.41
CA TYR A 458 8.55 -5.87 -12.37
C TYR A 458 9.25 -4.50 -12.29
N THR A 459 9.16 -3.68 -13.34
CA THR A 459 9.90 -2.43 -13.52
C THR A 459 8.93 -1.31 -13.75
N CYS A 460 9.16 -0.19 -13.05
CA CYS A 460 8.53 1.09 -13.34
C CYS A 460 8.90 1.52 -14.77
N SER A 461 8.18 1.05 -15.78
CA SER A 461 8.21 1.67 -17.10
C SER A 461 7.25 2.85 -17.08
N VAL A 462 7.83 4.05 -17.11
CA VAL A 462 7.11 5.29 -17.41
C VAL A 462 6.50 5.15 -18.81
N PRO A 463 5.21 5.43 -19.02
CA PRO A 463 4.57 5.26 -20.30
C PRO A 463 5.14 6.25 -21.32
N GLY A 464 5.82 5.73 -22.35
CA GLY A 464 6.13 6.51 -23.54
C GLY A 464 7.43 6.11 -24.23
N GLN A 465 7.44 4.96 -24.91
CA GLN A 465 8.19 4.76 -26.16
C GLN A 465 7.45 3.71 -27.01
N ARG A 466 6.55 4.20 -27.88
CA ARG A 466 6.30 3.60 -29.19
C ARG A 466 6.98 4.49 -30.21
#